data_AF-A0A026VVT1-F1
#
_entry.id   AF-A0A026VVT1-F1
#
_cell.length_a   1.000
_cell.length_b   1.000
_cell.length_c   1.000
_cell.angle_alpha   90.00
_cell.angle_beta   90.00
_cell.angle_gamma   90.00
#
_symmetry.space_group_name_H-M   'P 1'
#
loop_
_entity.id
_entity.type
_entity.pdbx_description
1 polymer ?
#
loop_
_entity_poly.entity_id
_entity_poly.type
_entity_poly.pdbx_seq_one_letter_code
_entity_poly.pdbx_strand_id
1 'polypeptide(L)'
;LPKFAGDYRTWLVFRDLFRSMIINNSDITSVEKLHYLKNHVTGEAARRITNIAITDNNFDRAWEALVTRYDNKRVLVCSYLELLFSITSVSR
;
A
#
# COMPACT_ATOMS: atom_id res chain seq x y z
N LEU A 1 -4.07 12.35 3.36
CA LEU A 1 -3.74 10.92 3.62
C LEU A 1 -2.25 10.81 4.00
N PRO A 2 -1.82 9.77 4.75
CA PRO A 2 -0.40 9.56 5.02
C PRO A 2 0.37 9.32 3.71
N LYS A 3 1.63 9.74 3.67
CA LYS A 3 2.51 9.47 2.52
C LYS A 3 3.12 8.08 2.65
N PHE A 4 3.09 7.30 1.58
CA PHE A 4 3.65 5.96 1.52
C PHE A 4 4.95 5.95 0.71
N ALA A 5 6.08 5.80 1.40
CA ALA A 5 7.40 5.79 0.76
C ALA A 5 7.87 4.38 0.31
N GLY A 6 7.09 3.33 0.59
CA GLY A 6 7.48 1.93 0.37
C GLY A 6 7.81 1.14 1.64
N ASP A 7 7.43 1.61 2.84
CA ASP A 7 7.66 0.88 4.10
C ASP A 7 6.52 -0.11 4.38
N TYR A 8 6.85 -1.41 4.41
CA TYR A 8 5.90 -2.50 4.64
C TYR A 8 5.08 -2.38 5.94
N ARG A 9 5.64 -1.76 7.00
CA ARG A 9 4.93 -1.57 8.29
C ARG A 9 3.80 -0.57 8.15
N THR A 10 3.99 0.44 7.30
CA THR A 10 2.99 1.48 7.03
C THR A 10 2.04 1.13 5.89
N TRP A 11 2.38 0.11 5.08
CA TRP A 11 1.57 -0.33 3.94
C TRP A 11 0.14 -0.70 4.35
N LEU A 12 -0.05 -1.50 5.41
CA LEU A 12 -1.38 -1.91 5.87
C LEU A 12 -2.25 -0.70 6.23
N VAL A 13 -1.70 0.21 7.04
CA VAL A 13 -2.40 1.41 7.47
C VAL A 13 -2.74 2.31 6.28
N PHE A 14 -1.78 2.54 5.37
CA PHE A 14 -2.01 3.31 4.16
C PHE A 14 -3.09 2.68 3.28
N ARG A 15 -3.01 1.36 3.05
CA ARG A 15 -3.93 0.61 2.20
C ARG A 15 -5.36 0.69 2.73
N ASP A 16 -5.57 0.45 4.02
CA ASP A 16 -6.91 0.48 4.61
C ASP A 16 -7.49 1.91 4.64
N LEU A 17 -6.68 2.94 4.94
CA LEU A 17 -7.09 4.35 4.85
C LEU A 17 -7.44 4.76 3.41
N PHE A 18 -6.58 4.41 2.45
CA PHE A 18 -6.78 4.76 1.05
C PHE A 18 -8.00 4.02 0.49
N ARG A 19 -8.22 2.76 0.88
CA ARG A 19 -9.43 2.02 0.48
C ARG A 19 -10.68 2.68 1.04
N SER A 20 -10.69 3.02 2.32
CA SER A 20 -11.86 3.63 2.97
C SER A 20 -12.19 5.04 2.46
N MET A 21 -11.18 5.87 2.16
CA MET A 21 -11.39 7.26 1.76
C MET A 21 -11.54 7.46 0.25
N ILE A 22 -10.81 6.68 -0.56
CA ILE A 22 -10.68 6.92 -2.00
C ILE A 22 -11.33 5.80 -2.82
N ILE A 23 -11.04 4.53 -2.52
CA ILE A 23 -11.53 3.41 -3.34
C ILE A 23 -13.03 3.19 -3.14
N ASN A 24 -13.47 3.18 -1.89
CA ASN A 24 -14.86 2.94 -1.48
C ASN A 24 -15.76 4.17 -1.69
N ASN A 25 -15.18 5.29 -2.13
CA ASN A 25 -15.93 6.48 -2.47
C ASN A 25 -16.36 6.43 -3.94
N SER A 26 -17.67 6.37 -4.14
CA SER A 26 -18.31 6.31 -5.46
C SER A 26 -18.24 7.63 -6.23
N ASP A 27 -18.05 8.75 -5.52
CA ASP A 27 -17.99 10.09 -6.10
C ASP A 27 -16.63 10.40 -6.75
N ILE A 28 -15.62 9.54 -6.55
CA ILE A 28 -14.27 9.74 -7.08
C ILE A 28 -14.08 8.87 -8.32
N THR A 29 -13.70 9.49 -9.44
CA THR A 29 -13.41 8.78 -10.70
C THR A 29 -12.09 8.02 -10.64
N SER A 30 -11.91 7.00 -11.49
CA SER A 30 -10.68 6.20 -11.53
C SER A 30 -9.43 7.05 -11.81
N VAL A 31 -9.54 8.06 -12.68
CA VAL A 31 -8.48 9.06 -12.90
C VAL A 31 -8.12 9.81 -11.62
N GLU A 32 -9.11 10.30 -10.88
CA GLU A 32 -8.88 11.00 -9.61
C GLU A 32 -8.23 10.07 -8.57
N LYS A 33 -8.70 8.83 -8.45
CA LYS A 33 -8.09 7.82 -7.55
C LYS A 33 -6.59 7.64 -7.87
N LEU A 34 -6.24 7.58 -9.15
CA LEU A 34 -4.85 7.44 -9.60
C LEU A 34 -4.01 8.71 -9.35
N HIS A 35 -4.60 9.89 -9.52
CA HIS A 35 -3.97 11.16 -9.13
C HIS A 35 -3.70 11.21 -7.62
N TYR A 36 -4.68 10.83 -6.80
CA TYR A 36 -4.49 10.74 -5.35
C TYR A 36 -3.41 9.72 -4.98
N LEU A 37 -3.38 8.57 -5.65
CA LEU A 37 -2.38 7.54 -5.43
C LEU A 37 -0.97 8.07 -5.73
N LYS A 38 -0.74 8.68 -6.89
CA LYS A 38 0.60 9.22 -7.25
C LYS A 38 1.04 10.39 -6.37
N ASN A 39 0.12 11.17 -5.82
CA ASN A 39 0.45 12.25 -4.88
C ASN A 39 0.82 11.75 -3.48
N HIS A 40 0.23 10.64 -3.04
CA HIS A 40 0.45 10.11 -1.70
C HIS A 40 1.50 9.00 -1.65
N VAL A 41 1.83 8.38 -2.78
CA VAL A 41 2.92 7.42 -2.89
C VAL A 41 4.21 8.16 -3.26
N THR A 42 5.26 7.98 -2.49
CA THR A 42 6.56 8.65 -2.64
C THR A 42 7.71 7.64 -2.66
N GLY A 43 8.94 8.11 -2.91
CA GLY A 43 10.15 7.27 -2.82
C GLY A 43 10.14 6.08 -3.79
N GLU A 44 10.55 4.92 -3.27
CA GLU A 44 10.70 3.69 -4.07
C GLU A 44 9.35 3.14 -4.54
N ALA A 45 8.28 3.32 -3.76
CA ALA A 45 6.93 2.96 -4.17
C ALA A 45 6.44 3.83 -5.34
N ALA A 46 6.81 5.12 -5.36
CA ALA A 46 6.44 6.02 -6.45
C ALA A 46 7.14 5.64 -7.75
N ARG A 47 8.39 5.19 -7.70
CA ARG A 47 9.14 4.74 -8.89
C ARG A 47 8.46 3.55 -9.57
N ARG A 48 7.83 2.66 -8.79
CA ARG A 48 7.08 1.50 -9.31
C ARG A 48 5.86 1.92 -10.13
N ILE A 49 5.10 2.90 -9.63
CA ILE A 49 3.88 3.39 -10.29
C ILE A 49 4.13 4.57 -11.24
N THR A 50 5.34 5.14 -11.24
CA THR A 50 5.74 6.23 -12.13
C THR A 50 5.70 5.81 -13.59
N ASN A 51 6.10 4.57 -13.88
CA ASN A 51 6.08 4.01 -15.22
C ASN A 51 4.66 3.66 -15.72
N ILE A 52 3.65 3.80 -14.86
CA ILE A 52 2.25 3.61 -15.22
C ILE A 52 1.67 4.97 -15.60
N ALA A 53 1.22 5.08 -16.85
CA ALA A 53 0.57 6.28 -17.37
C ALA A 53 -0.72 6.57 -16.57
N ILE A 54 -0.96 7.85 -16.27
CA ILE A 54 -2.19 8.27 -15.59
C ILE A 54 -3.32 8.19 -16.60
N THR A 55 -4.10 7.12 -16.55
CA THR A 55 -5.23 6.87 -17.44
C THR A 55 -6.33 6.19 -16.64
N ASP A 56 -7.59 6.39 -17.03
CA ASP A 56 -8.77 5.91 -16.30
C ASP A 56 -8.71 4.39 -16.03
N ASN A 57 -8.20 3.63 -16.99
CA ASN A 57 -8.05 2.17 -16.90
C ASN A 57 -6.81 1.69 -16.12
N ASN A 58 -5.95 2.59 -15.66
CA ASN A 58 -4.66 2.23 -15.05
C ASN A 58 -4.64 2.34 -13.52
N PHE A 59 -5.71 2.81 -12.89
CA PHE A 59 -5.81 2.82 -11.43
C PHE A 59 -5.66 1.42 -10.85
N ASP A 60 -6.50 0.47 -11.29
CA ASP A 60 -6.46 -0.92 -10.82
C ASP A 60 -5.08 -1.55 -11.02
N ARG A 61 -4.45 -1.31 -12.19
CA ARG A 61 -3.10 -1.83 -12.47
C ARG A 61 -2.04 -1.25 -11.54
N ALA A 62 -2.10 0.05 -11.25
CA ALA A 62 -1.17 0.70 -10.33
C ALA A 62 -1.38 0.23 -8.89
N TRP A 63 -2.64 0.08 -8.49
CA TRP A 63 -3.01 -0.42 -7.18
C TRP A 63 -2.59 -1.87 -6.98
N GLU A 64 -2.89 -2.74 -7.94
CA GLU A 64 -2.50 -4.16 -7.93
C GLU A 64 -0.99 -4.33 -7.91
N ALA A 65 -0.23 -3.51 -8.63
CA ALA A 65 1.23 -3.53 -8.59
C ALA A 65 1.79 -3.22 -7.19
N LEU A 66 1.18 -2.25 -6.48
CA LEU A 66 1.54 -1.95 -5.10
C LEU A 66 1.12 -3.08 -4.15
N VAL A 67 -0.11 -3.60 -4.27
CA VAL A 67 -0.60 -4.73 -3.47
C VAL A 67 0.27 -5.96 -3.68
N THR A 68 0.55 -6.36 -4.92
CA THR A 68 1.40 -7.53 -5.20
C THR A 68 2.80 -7.39 -4.58
N ARG A 69 3.34 -6.17 -4.53
CA ARG A 69 4.67 -5.92 -3.98
C ARG A 69 4.69 -5.85 -2.46
N TYR A 70 3.74 -5.13 -1.87
CA TYR A 70 3.74 -4.75 -0.45
C TYR A 70 2.75 -5.55 0.40
N ASP A 71 1.72 -6.14 -0.20
CA ASP A 71 0.74 -7.05 0.41
C ASP A 71 1.23 -8.50 0.42
N ASN A 72 2.55 -8.71 0.44
CA ASN A 72 3.12 -10.04 0.47
C ASN A 72 2.88 -10.65 1.87
N LYS A 73 1.69 -11.25 2.04
CA LYS A 73 1.15 -11.78 3.31
C LYS A 73 2.12 -12.74 4.02
N ARG A 74 3.01 -13.42 3.28
CA ARG A 74 4.05 -14.29 3.85
C ARG A 74 5.08 -13.52 4.67
N VAL A 75 5.52 -12.35 4.20
CA VAL A 75 6.46 -11.50 4.94
C VAL A 75 5.77 -10.84 6.12
N LEU A 76 4.53 -10.39 5.96
CA LEU A 76 3.72 -9.84 7.04
C LEU A 76 3.48 -10.87 8.15
N VAL A 77 3.05 -12.09 7.81
CA VAL A 77 2.86 -13.17 8.77
C VAL A 77 4.18 -13.60 9.39
N CYS A 78 5.28 -13.74 8.63
CA CYS A 78 6.61 -14.01 9.21
C CYS A 78 7.05 -12.90 10.17
N SER A 79 6.85 -11.61 9.85
CA SER A 79 7.19 -10.52 10.77
C SER A 79 6.34 -10.51 12.03
N TYR A 80 5.04 -10.82 11.93
CA TYR A 80 4.18 -10.98 13.10
C TYR A 80 4.56 -12.22 13.92
N LEU A 81 4.90 -13.34 13.27
CA LEU A 81 5.37 -14.56 13.94
C LEU A 81 6.71 -14.33 14.64
N GLU A 82 7.69 -13.69 14.00
CA GLU A 82 8.97 -13.33 14.60
C GLU A 82 8.80 -12.44 15.83
N LEU A 83 7.90 -11.45 15.77
CA LEU A 83 7.57 -10.60 16.93
C LEU A 83 6.97 -11.44 18.08
N LEU A 84 6.08 -12.39 17.74
CA LEU A 84 5.42 -13.26 18.70
C LEU A 84 6.38 -14.26 19.35
N PHE A 85 7.29 -14.85 18.55
CA PHE A 85 8.35 -15.74 19.04
C PHE A 85 9.39 -15.00 19.89
N SER A 86 9.74 -13.75 19.52
CA SER A 86 10.66 -12.91 20.30
C SER A 86 10.09 -12.59 21.69
N ILE A 87 8.78 -12.32 21.80
CA ILE A 87 8.10 -12.08 23.08
C ILE A 87 8.17 -13.29 24.00
N THR A 88 8.03 -14.52 23.46
CA THR A 88 8.07 -15.74 24.27
C THR A 88 9.47 -16.16 24.72
N SER A 89 10.54 -15.61 24.12
CA SER A 89 11.92 -15.95 24.48
C SER A 89 12.46 -15.16 25.69
N VAL A 90 11.77 -14.08 26.12
CA VAL A 90 12.07 -13.34 27.35
C VAL A 90 11.11 -13.77 28.45
N SER A 91 11.19 -15.04 28.80
CA SER A 91 10.72 -15.58 30.08
C SER A 91 11.61 -16.78 30.38
N ARG A 92 12.84 -16.49 30.82
CA ARG A 92 13.74 -17.46 31.42
C ARG A 92 14.23 -16.91 32.76
#